data_AF-A0A955WTV0-F1
#
_entry.id   AF-A0A955WTV0-F1
#
_cell.length_a   1.000
_cell.length_b   1.000
_cell.length_c   1.000
_cell.angle_alpha   90.00
_cell.angle_beta   90.00
_cell.angle_gamma   90.00
#
_symmetry.space_group_name_H-M   'P 1'
#
loop_
_entity.id
_entity.type
_entity.pdbx_description
1 polymer ?
#
loop_
_entity_poly.entity_id
_entity_poly.type
_entity_poly.pdbx_seq_one_letter_code
_entity_poly.pdbx_strand_id
1 'polypeptide(L)'
;DELGKGRGTDWEMDVLDELISKRYNAGRTTLFTTNFSPSLSEGRDSLRTRVGERIFSRLVEMCEFEPMQGRDYRNVKAREP
;
A
#
# COMPACT_ATOMS: atom_id res chain seq x y z
N ASP A 1 1.52 0.01 7.63
CA ASP A 1 1.23 -1.41 7.45
C ASP A 1 -0.15 -1.54 6.83
N GLU A 2 -0.40 -2.53 5.98
CA GLU A 2 -1.69 -2.80 5.30
C GLU A 2 -2.29 -1.62 4.51
N LEU A 3 -1.46 -0.90 3.75
CA LEU A 3 -1.90 0.25 2.95
C LEU A 3 -2.97 -0.14 1.92
N GLY A 4 -4.08 0.61 1.88
CA GLY A 4 -5.19 0.41 0.95
C GLY A 4 -6.24 -0.62 1.37
N LYS A 5 -6.06 -1.32 2.51
CA LYS A 5 -7.02 -2.33 3.01
C LYS A 5 -8.27 -1.72 3.67
N GLY A 6 -8.19 -0.45 4.08
CA GLY A 6 -9.29 0.27 4.73
C GLY A 6 -10.56 0.36 3.88
N ARG A 7 -11.63 0.92 4.48
CA ARG A 7 -12.90 1.11 3.77
C ARG A 7 -12.82 2.19 2.69
N GLY A 8 -11.74 2.98 2.71
CA GLY A 8 -11.55 4.08 1.77
C GLY A 8 -12.54 5.20 2.02
N THR A 9 -12.91 5.41 3.30
CA THR A 9 -13.76 6.55 3.66
C THR A 9 -13.02 7.86 3.42
N ASP A 10 -13.74 8.95 3.15
CA ASP A 10 -13.14 10.26 2.87
C ASP A 10 -12.13 10.68 3.94
N TRP A 11 -12.47 10.48 5.21
CA TRP A 11 -11.56 10.78 6.32
C TRP A 11 -10.30 9.90 6.33
N GLU A 12 -10.43 8.60 6.07
CA GLU A 12 -9.25 7.71 5.97
C GLU A 12 -8.33 8.16 4.83
N MET A 13 -8.92 8.56 3.71
CA MET A 13 -8.19 9.06 2.54
C MET A 13 -7.48 10.39 2.81
N ASP A 14 -8.12 11.31 3.52
CA ASP A 14 -7.53 12.59 3.92
C ASP A 14 -6.32 12.38 4.84
N VAL A 15 -6.46 11.49 5.83
CA VAL A 15 -5.35 11.16 6.76
C VAL A 15 -4.19 10.53 6.00
N LEU A 16 -4.47 9.62 5.05
CA LEU A 16 -3.43 9.01 4.21
C LEU A 16 -2.73 10.04 3.32
N ASP A 17 -3.48 10.96 2.69
CA ASP A 17 -2.88 12.00 1.84
C ASP A 17 -2.03 12.96 2.67
N GLU A 18 -2.49 13.40 3.83
CA GLU A 18 -1.74 14.27 4.72
C GLU A 18 -0.43 13.61 5.16
N LEU A 19 -0.52 12.37 5.66
CA LEU A 19 0.64 11.62 6.14
C LEU A 19 1.68 11.42 5.04
N ILE A 20 1.26 10.93 3.88
CA ILE A 20 2.17 10.60 2.77
C ILE A 20 2.75 11.90 2.19
N SER A 21 1.93 12.94 2.03
CA SER A 21 2.41 14.26 1.57
C SER A 21 3.50 14.82 2.47
N LYS A 22 3.31 14.78 3.79
CA LYS A 22 4.31 15.29 4.74
C LYS A 22 5.63 14.53 4.65
N ARG A 23 5.59 13.21 4.52
CA ARG A 23 6.82 12.39 4.43
C ARG A 23 7.54 12.54 3.11
N TYR A 24 6.79 12.57 2.01
CA TYR A 24 7.29 12.84 0.66
C TYR A 24 8.00 14.20 0.61
N ASN A 25 7.31 15.28 1.02
CA ASN A 25 7.86 16.64 0.99
C ASN A 25 9.10 16.81 1.88
N ALA A 26 9.20 16.04 2.96
CA ALA A 26 10.35 16.07 3.86
C ALA A 26 11.47 15.09 3.45
N GLY A 27 11.34 14.40 2.31
CA GLY A 27 12.32 13.41 1.83
C GLY A 27 12.56 12.27 2.82
N ARG A 28 11.56 11.94 3.66
CA ARG A 28 11.74 10.95 4.73
C ARG A 28 11.46 9.54 4.24
N THR A 29 12.46 8.66 4.40
CA THR A 29 12.30 7.23 4.17
C THR A 29 11.09 6.69 4.94
N THR A 30 10.29 5.90 4.24
CA THR A 30 9.05 5.31 4.76
C THR A 30 8.89 3.94 4.14
N LEU A 31 8.52 2.95 4.95
CA LEU A 31 8.23 1.59 4.50
C LEU A 31 6.72 1.36 4.55
N PHE A 32 6.18 0.81 3.48
CA PHE A 32 4.79 0.42 3.37
C PHE A 32 4.69 -1.06 3.04
N THR A 33 3.58 -1.67 3.46
CA THR A 33 3.20 -3.02 3.10
C THR A 33 1.79 -2.94 2.53
N THR A 34 1.49 -3.75 1.53
CA THR A 34 0.16 -3.82 0.92
C THR A 34 -0.06 -5.20 0.33
N ASN A 35 -1.32 -5.63 0.29
CA ASN A 35 -1.73 -6.84 -0.42
C ASN A 35 -2.29 -6.53 -1.82
N PHE A 36 -2.22 -5.27 -2.24
CA PHE A 36 -2.74 -4.83 -3.53
C PHE A 36 -1.59 -4.59 -4.51
N SER A 37 -1.78 -5.04 -5.75
CA SER A 37 -0.77 -4.87 -6.79
C SER A 37 -0.60 -3.39 -7.14
N PRO A 38 0.65 -2.90 -7.31
CA PRO A 38 0.92 -1.57 -7.88
C PRO A 38 0.80 -1.56 -9.41
N SER A 39 0.61 -2.71 -10.05
CA SER A 39 0.54 -2.82 -11.50
C SER A 39 -0.66 -2.07 -12.09
N LEU A 40 -0.41 -1.30 -13.15
CA LEU A 40 -1.44 -0.60 -13.93
C LEU A 40 -2.38 -1.54 -14.68
N SER A 41 -1.96 -2.79 -14.88
CA SER A 41 -2.71 -3.78 -15.65
C SER A 41 -3.75 -4.54 -14.81
N GLU A 42 -3.67 -4.44 -13.49
CA GLU A 42 -4.52 -5.22 -12.58
C GLU A 42 -5.82 -4.49 -12.23
N GLY A 43 -6.84 -4.66 -13.08
CA GLY A 43 -8.26 -4.60 -12.73
C GLY A 43 -8.75 -3.40 -11.89
N ARG A 44 -9.92 -3.59 -11.26
CA ARG A 44 -10.60 -2.55 -10.45
C ARG A 44 -10.12 -2.48 -9.00
N ASP A 45 -9.24 -3.39 -8.57
CA ASP A 45 -8.83 -3.54 -7.17
C ASP A 45 -7.31 -3.46 -6.99
N SER A 46 -6.71 -2.44 -7.61
CA SER A 46 -5.29 -2.11 -7.51
C SER A 46 -5.01 -1.19 -6.32
N LEU A 47 -3.73 -1.11 -5.92
CA LEU A 47 -3.30 -0.13 -4.91
C LEU A 47 -3.70 1.29 -5.33
N ARG A 48 -3.53 1.63 -6.62
CA ARG A 48 -3.91 2.93 -7.19
C ARG A 48 -5.39 3.24 -6.98
N THR A 49 -6.29 2.28 -7.24
CA THR A 49 -7.72 2.48 -7.06
C THR A 49 -8.09 2.66 -5.58
N ARG A 50 -7.37 1.99 -4.67
CA ARG A 50 -7.59 2.07 -3.22
C ARG A 50 -7.11 3.38 -2.59
N VAL A 51 -5.94 3.87 -3.01
CA VAL A 51 -5.32 5.07 -2.41
C VAL A 51 -5.53 6.34 -3.25
N GLY A 52 -6.05 6.21 -4.46
CA GLY A 52 -6.21 7.33 -5.39
C GLY A 52 -4.92 7.74 -6.10
N GLU A 53 -5.10 8.44 -7.21
CA GLU A 53 -4.04 8.79 -8.17
C GLU A 53 -2.88 9.57 -7.52
N ARG A 54 -3.22 10.54 -6.67
CA ARG A 54 -2.25 11.47 -6.09
C ARG A 54 -1.34 10.81 -5.06
N ILE A 55 -1.90 9.97 -4.19
CA ILE A 55 -1.10 9.19 -3.23
C ILE A 55 -0.25 8.19 -4.00
N PHE A 56 -0.83 7.48 -4.96
CA PHE A 56 -0.12 6.47 -5.73
C PHE A 56 1.09 7.05 -6.48
N SER A 57 0.92 8.21 -7.12
CA SER A 57 2.01 8.91 -7.83
C SER A 57 3.23 9.16 -6.93
N ARG A 58 3.01 9.61 -5.69
CA ARG A 58 4.10 9.81 -4.72
C ARG A 58 4.77 8.53 -4.29
N LEU A 59 3.99 7.46 -4.11
CA LEU A 59 4.54 6.15 -3.78
C LEU A 59 5.44 5.63 -4.90
N VAL A 60 5.06 5.83 -6.16
CA VAL A 60 5.90 5.49 -7.33
C VAL A 60 7.21 6.26 -7.34
N GLU A 61 7.20 7.54 -6.98
CA GLU A 61 8.43 8.33 -6.96
C GLU A 61 9.33 7.99 -5.76
N MET A 62 8.75 7.82 -4.57
CA MET A 62 9.53 7.71 -3.34
C MET A 62 9.79 6.29 -2.85
N CYS A 63 9.21 5.27 -3.51
CA CYS A 63 9.35 3.87 -3.12
C CYS A 63 9.70 2.98 -4.32
N GLU A 64 10.50 1.96 -4.03
CA GLU A 64 10.68 0.80 -4.89
C GLU A 64 9.65 -0.27 -4.50
N PHE A 65 8.95 -0.84 -5.48
CA PHE A 65 7.92 -1.85 -5.24
C PHE A 65 8.50 -3.25 -5.33
N GLU A 66 8.71 -3.86 -4.17
CA GLU A 66 9.23 -5.23 -4.07
C GLU A 66 8.08 -6.26 -3.93
N PRO A 67 7.82 -7.09 -4.96
CA PRO A 67 6.75 -8.07 -4.91
C PRO A 67 7.10 -9.21 -3.94
N MET A 68 6.33 -9.29 -2.84
CA MET A 68 6.47 -10.35 -1.85
C MET A 68 5.56 -11.53 -2.18
N GLN A 69 6.17 -12.68 -2.47
CA GLN A 69 5.47 -13.95 -2.71
C GLN A 69 5.78 -14.94 -1.60
N GLY A 70 4.82 -15.79 -1.26
CA GLY A 70 5.02 -16.83 -0.25
C GLY A 70 3.72 -17.48 0.16
N ARG A 71 3.85 -18.66 0.78
CA ARG A 71 2.72 -19.31 1.47
C ARG A 71 2.39 -18.52 2.73
N ASP A 72 1.11 -18.51 3.11
CA ASP A 72 0.71 -17.93 4.39
C ASP A 72 1.38 -18.67 5.55
N TYR A 73 2.35 -18.01 6.17
CA TYR A 73 3.14 -18.56 7.26
C TYR A 73 2.29 -18.90 8.50
N ARG A 74 1.23 -18.13 8.78
CA ARG A 74 0.34 -18.38 9.93
C ARG A 74 -0.41 -19.69 9.71
N ASN A 75 -0.90 -19.91 8.50
CA ASN A 75 -1.58 -21.14 8.11
C ASN A 75 -0.64 -22.36 8.05
N VAL A 76 0.58 -22.18 7.55
CA VAL A 76 1.58 -23.27 7.52
C VAL A 76 1.95 -23.69 8.95
N LYS A 77 2.31 -22.73 9.82
CA LYS A 77 2.69 -23.02 11.21
C LYS A 77 1.55 -23.64 12.03
N ALA A 78 0.31 -23.21 11.82
CA ALA A 78 -0.86 -23.79 12.50
C ALA A 78 -1.13 -25.26 12.11
N ARG A 79 -0.52 -25.74 11.01
CA ARG A 79 -0.65 -27.11 10.50
C ARG A 79 0.60 -27.96 10.78
N GLU A 80 1.61 -27.41 11.47
CA GLU A 80 2.76 -28.17 11.95
C GLU A 80 2.35 -28.99 13.21
N PRO A 81 2.71 -30.29 13.28
CA PRO A 81 2.32 -31.18 14.38
C PRO A 81 3.01 -30.88 15.70
#